data_AF-A0A945I0T5-F1
#
_entry.id   AF-A0A945I0T5-F1
#
_cell.length_a   1.000
_cell.length_b   1.000
_cell.length_c   1.000
_cell.angle_alpha   90.00
_cell.angle_beta   90.00
_cell.angle_gamma   90.00
#
_symmetry.space_group_name_H-M   'P 1'
#
loop_
_entity.id
_entity.type
_entity.pdbx_description
1 polymer ?
#
loop_
_entity_poly.entity_id
_entity_poly.type
_entity_poly.pdbx_seq_one_letter_code
_entity_poly.pdbx_strand_id
1 'polypeptide(L)' 'MYILGISSYYHDSAACLLKDGKIIAAAQEERFTRKKHDQNFPINAINYCMQEAGITADDL' A
#
# COMPACT_ATOMS: atom_id res chain seq x y z
N MET A 1 -14.19 9.02 2.64
CA MET A 1 -13.83 8.36 1.36
C MET A 1 -12.42 7.82 1.49
N TYR A 2 -12.24 6.52 1.28
CA TYR A 2 -10.91 5.93 1.24
C TYR A 2 -10.36 5.97 -0.19
N ILE A 3 -9.03 6.07 -0.34
CA ILE A 3 -8.37 5.97 -1.64
C ILE A 3 -7.10 5.16 -1.45
N LEU A 4 -6.99 4.03 -2.14
CA LEU A 4 -5.79 3.21 -2.19
C LEU A 4 -4.95 3.57 -3.42
N GLY A 5 -3.83 4.25 -3.19
CA GLY A 5 -2.81 4.52 -4.22
C GLY A 5 -1.85 3.33 -4.34
N ILE A 6 -1.55 2.94 -5.58
CA ILE A 6 -0.68 1.80 -5.89
C ILE A 6 0.43 2.25 -6.85
N SER A 7 1.66 1.84 -6.54
CA SER A 7 2.85 1.92 -7.38
C SER A 7 3.36 0.50 -7.66
N SER A 8 3.50 0.10 -8.93
CA SER A 8 3.96 -1.25 -9.30
C SER A 8 4.49 -1.33 -10.75
N TYR A 9 5.27 -2.39 -11.04
CA TYR A 9 5.73 -2.78 -12.38
C TYR A 9 6.73 -1.85 -13.09
N TYR A 10 7.46 -1.01 -12.35
CA TYR A 10 8.57 -0.22 -12.93
C TYR A 10 9.77 -0.13 -11.98
N HIS A 11 9.57 0.35 -10.76
CA HIS A 11 10.54 0.50 -9.67
C HIS A 11 9.82 0.21 -8.34
N ASP A 12 10.49 0.44 -7.20
CA ASP A 12 10.01 0.34 -5.81
C ASP A 12 8.48 0.34 -5.69
N SER A 13 7.90 -0.86 -5.64
CA SER A 13 6.47 -1.01 -5.49
C SER A 13 6.04 -0.64 -4.07
N ALA A 14 4.87 -0.03 -3.98
CA ALA A 14 4.38 0.58 -2.75
C ALA A 14 2.88 0.76 -2.77
N ALA A 15 2.29 0.94 -1.60
CA ALA A 15 0.91 1.32 -1.42
C ALA A 15 0.77 2.48 -0.42
N CYS A 16 -0.25 3.31 -0.62
CA CYS A 16 -0.61 4.40 0.28
C CYS A 16 -2.14 4.44 0.42
N LEU A 17 -2.64 4.54 1.64
CA LEU A 17 -4.05 4.69 1.93
C LEU A 17 -4.34 6.09 2.47
N LEU A 18 -5.27 6.76 1.81
CA LEU A 18 -5.79 8.07 2.19
C LEU A 18 -7.21 7.93 2.75
N LYS A 19 -7.57 8.76 3.72
CA LYS A 19 -8.95 9.00 4.15
C LYS A 19 -9.20 10.50 4.18
N ASP A 20 -10.13 10.96 3.34
CA ASP A 20 -10.53 12.38 3.27
C ASP A 20 -9.32 13.33 3.12
N GLY A 21 -8.40 12.97 2.23
CA GLY A 21 -7.18 13.73 1.93
C GLY A 21 -6.04 13.60 2.94
N LYS A 22 -6.21 12.79 4.01
CA LYS A 22 -5.15 12.53 5.00
C LYS A 22 -4.55 11.15 4.82
N ILE A 23 -3.22 11.05 4.96
CA ILE A 23 -2.51 9.77 4.92
C ILE A 23 -2.82 8.99 6.20
N ILE A 24 -3.31 7.76 6.02
CA ILE A 24 -3.49 6.80 7.11
C ILE A 24 -2.26 5.92 7.23
N ALA A 25 -1.83 5.33 6.11
CA ALA A 25 -0.67 4.46 6.05
C ALA A 25 -0.01 4.53 4.67
N ALA A 26 1.31 4.32 4.63
CA ALA A 26 2.07 4.15 3.40
C ALA A 26 3.26 3.24 3.65
N ALA A 27 3.52 2.31 2.73
CA ALA A 27 4.62 1.38 2.85
C ALA A 27 5.19 0.97 1.49
N GLN A 28 6.49 0.68 1.46
CA GLN A 28 7.18 0.08 0.32
C GLN A 28 7.24 -1.43 0.48
N GLU A 29 7.03 -2.15 -0.62
CA GLU A 29 6.97 -3.62 -0.65
C GLU A 29 8.30 -4.26 -0.22
N GLU A 30 9.43 -3.63 -0.57
CA GLU A 30 10.77 -4.11 -0.22
C GLU A 30 11.01 -4.25 1.30
N ARG A 31 10.25 -3.52 2.13
CA ARG A 31 10.33 -3.63 3.59
C ARG A 31 9.85 -4.99 4.08
N PHE A 32 8.87 -5.56 3.38
CA PHE A 32 8.27 -6.86 3.67
C PHE A 32 8.98 -8.00 2.93
N THR A 33 9.21 -7.85 1.63
CA THR A 33 9.80 -8.93 0.80
C THR A 33 11.30 -9.07 1.01
N ARG A 34 11.94 -8.05 1.59
CA ARG A 34 13.41 -7.96 1.78
C ARG A 34 14.18 -8.03 0.46
N LYS A 35 13.51 -7.83 -0.67
CA LYS A 35 14.11 -7.67 -1.98
C LYS A 35 14.22 -6.18 -2.26
N LYS A 36 15.44 -5.67 -2.33
CA LYS A 36 15.68 -4.26 -2.60
C LYS A 36 15.12 -3.89 -3.98
N HIS A 37 14.39 -2.78 -4.03
CA HIS A 37 13.67 -2.28 -5.20
C HIS A 37 12.70 -3.30 -5.80
N ASP A 38 11.97 -4.03 -4.94
CA ASP A 38 10.96 -4.95 -5.41
C ASP A 38 9.94 -4.22 -6.31
N GLN A 39 9.77 -4.71 -7.54
CA GLN A 39 8.90 -4.11 -8.55
C GLN A 39 7.58 -4.88 -8.71
N ASN A 40 7.46 -6.02 -8.01
CA ASN A 40 6.26 -6.85 -8.06
C ASN A 40 5.05 -6.12 -7.49
N PHE A 41 3.85 -6.64 -7.75
CA PHE A 41 2.63 -6.06 -7.21
C PHE A 41 2.70 -5.99 -5.66
N PRO A 42 2.40 -4.83 -5.03
CA PRO A 42 2.73 -4.56 -3.63
C PRO A 42 1.69 -5.15 -2.66
N ILE A 43 1.56 -6.47 -2.65
CA ILE A 43 0.54 -7.19 -1.86
C ILE A 43 0.72 -6.92 -0.37
N ASN A 44 1.96 -6.96 0.14
CA ASN A 44 2.21 -6.77 1.56
C ASN A 44 1.97 -5.32 1.99
N ALA A 45 2.37 -4.35 1.18
CA ALA A 45 2.10 -2.94 1.47
C ALA A 45 0.61 -2.61 1.44
N ILE A 46 -0.16 -3.18 0.49
CA ILE A 46 -1.63 -3.04 0.46
C ILE A 46 -2.22 -3.61 1.75
N ASN A 47 -1.88 -4.85 2.10
CA ASN A 47 -2.40 -5.50 3.29
C ASN A 47 -2.09 -4.71 4.56
N TYR A 48 -0.86 -4.20 4.68
CA TYR A 48 -0.47 -3.32 5.78
C TYR A 48 -1.36 -2.08 5.85
N CYS A 49 -1.55 -1.37 4.73
CA CYS A 49 -2.36 -0.15 4.72
C CYS A 49 -3.83 -0.41 5.10
N MET A 50 -4.41 -1.50 4.62
CA MET A 50 -5.79 -1.90 4.94
C MET A 50 -5.93 -2.28 6.42
N GLN A 51 -4.94 -2.99 6.97
CA GLN A 51 -4.89 -3.36 8.40
C GLN A 51 -4.76 -2.14 9.32
N GLU A 52 -3.91 -1.17 8.99
CA GLU A 52 -3.76 0.07 9.77
C GLU A 52 -5.06 0.88 9.85
N ALA A 53 -5.87 0.86 8.80
CA ALA A 53 -7.18 1.52 8.78
C ALA A 53 -8.33 0.65 9.32
N GLY A 54 -8.11 -0.65 9.49
CA GLY A 54 -9.14 -1.60 9.91
C GLY A 54 -10.29 -1.75 8.91
N ILE A 55 -10.01 -1.67 7.60
CA ILE A 55 -11.01 -1.69 6.52
C ILE A 55 -10.84 -2.89 5.57
N THR A 56 -11.87 -3.19 4.79
CA THR A 56 -11.83 -4.18 3.71
C THR A 56 -11.89 -3.50 2.34
N ALA A 57 -11.78 -4.29 1.26
CA ALA A 57 -11.88 -3.77 -0.10
C ALA A 57 -13.26 -3.13 -0.41
N ASP A 58 -14.31 -3.51 0.33
CA ASP A 58 -15.66 -2.95 0.15
C ASP A 58 -15.78 -1.50 0.68
N ASP A 59 -14.81 -1.03 1.47
CA ASP A 59 -14.76 0.31 2.04
C ASP A 59 -14.01 1.34 1.15
N LEU A 60 -13.37 0.87 0.06
CA LEU A 60 -12.55 1.69 -0.84
C LEU A 60 -13.39 2.56 -1.78
#